data_AF-A0A5J6UF33-F1
#
_entry.id   AF-A0A5J6UF33-F1
#
_cell.length_a   1.000
_cell.length_b   1.000
_cell.length_c   1.000
_cell.angle_alpha   90.00
_cell.angle_beta   90.00
_cell.angle_gamma   90.00
#
_symmetry.space_group_name_H-M   'P 1'
#
loop_
_entity.id
_entity.type
_entity.pdbx_description
1 polymer ?
#
loop_
_entity_poly.entity_id
_entity_poly.type
_entity_poly.pdbx_seq_one_letter_code
_entity_poly.pdbx_strand_id
1 'polypeptide(L)' 'MTVASDLPGDDPHNTIRLGDETAVVVPLDEYLRLREAKLEAEQLAAALRSRERAATGEVEPGMTTEQVRRFLGLTET' A
#
# COMPACT_ATOMS: atom_id res chain seq x y z
N MET A 1 -14.27 42.07 -18.13
CA MET A 1 -13.77 41.80 -16.77
C MET A 1 -14.76 40.83 -16.13
N THR A 2 -14.52 39.54 -16.25
CA THR A 2 -15.51 38.51 -15.86
C THR A 2 -15.13 38.01 -14.49
N VAL A 3 -15.88 38.44 -13.49
CA VAL A 3 -15.78 37.93 -12.12
C VAL A 3 -16.59 36.64 -12.09
N ALA A 4 -15.92 35.49 -12.16
CA ALA A 4 -16.54 34.19 -11.92
C ALA A 4 -16.64 34.01 -10.40
N SER A 5 -17.85 34.19 -9.88
CA SER A 5 -18.18 34.02 -8.47
C SER A 5 -18.44 32.54 -8.17
N ASP A 6 -17.74 32.07 -7.14
CA ASP A 6 -18.05 30.98 -6.20
C ASP A 6 -19.21 30.04 -6.52
N LEU A 7 -18.84 28.76 -6.67
CA LEU A 7 -19.48 27.64 -5.99
C LEU A 7 -18.34 26.72 -5.54
N PRO A 8 -17.95 26.68 -4.24
CA PRO A 8 -17.10 25.61 -3.77
C PRO A 8 -17.92 24.33 -3.82
N GLY A 9 -17.60 23.48 -4.80
CA GLY A 9 -18.02 22.09 -4.78
C GLY A 9 -17.61 21.49 -3.44
N ASP A 10 -18.59 20.83 -2.83
CA ASP A 10 -18.54 20.08 -1.58
C ASP A 10 -17.60 18.86 -1.72
N ASP A 11 -16.34 19.11 -2.08
CA ASP A 11 -15.33 18.08 -2.29
C ASP A 11 -14.63 17.86 -0.93
N PRO A 12 -14.73 16.67 -0.31
CA PRO A 12 -14.14 16.40 1.00
C PRO A 12 -12.61 16.47 1.00
N HIS A 13 -12.00 16.68 -0.16
CA HIS A 13 -10.57 16.71 -0.35
C HIS A 13 -10.13 18.09 -0.83
N ASN A 14 -9.52 18.85 0.07
CA ASN A 14 -8.92 20.13 -0.28
C ASN A 14 -7.69 19.84 -1.16
N THR A 15 -7.75 20.18 -2.45
CA THR A 15 -6.64 19.94 -3.38
C THR A 15 -5.74 21.16 -3.48
N ILE A 16 -4.42 20.95 -3.41
CA ILE A 16 -3.40 21.99 -3.53
C ILE A 16 -2.65 21.77 -4.85
N ARG A 17 -2.55 22.80 -5.69
CA ARG A 17 -1.73 22.75 -6.91
C ARG A 17 -0.29 23.16 -6.60
N LEU A 18 0.68 22.34 -7.01
CA LEU A 18 2.11 22.53 -6.80
C LEU A 18 2.81 22.51 -8.18
N GLY A 19 2.80 23.64 -8.89
CA GLY A 19 3.26 23.68 -10.28
C GLY A 19 2.36 22.81 -11.17
N ASP A 20 2.95 21.80 -11.81
CA ASP A 20 2.24 20.80 -12.63
C ASP A 20 1.64 19.66 -11.80
N GLU A 21 1.96 19.58 -10.50
CA GLU A 21 1.47 18.53 -9.61
C GLU A 21 0.20 18.95 -8.86
N THR A 22 -0.57 17.96 -8.42
CA THR A 22 -1.76 18.17 -7.58
C THR A 22 -1.63 17.31 -6.33
N ALA A 23 -1.51 17.98 -5.18
CA ALA A 23 -1.58 17.35 -3.88
C ALA A 23 -3.04 17.29 -3.42
N VAL A 24 -3.41 16.18 -2.79
CA VAL A 24 -4.73 15.98 -2.18
C VAL A 24 -4.55 16.01 -0.68
N VAL A 25 -5.21 16.96 -0.01
CA VAL A 25 -5.23 17.02 1.45
C VAL A 25 -6.42 16.23 1.94
N VAL A 26 -6.13 15.21 2.74
CA VAL A 26 -7.11 14.39 3.44
C VAL A 26 -6.90 14.53 4.95
N PRO A 27 -7.95 14.43 5.77
CA PRO A 27 -7.80 14.29 7.22
C PRO A 27 -6.90 13.10 7.58
N LEU A 28 -6.14 13.23 8.67
CA LEU A 28 -5.22 12.18 9.11
C LEU A 28 -5.93 10.83 9.31
N ASP A 29 -7.11 10.84 9.92
CA ASP A 29 -7.90 9.62 10.17
C ASP A 29 -8.30 8.92 8.87
N GLU A 30 -8.61 9.68 7.82
CA GLU A 30 -8.94 9.12 6.51
C GLU A 30 -7.70 8.51 5.86
N TYR A 31 -6.56 9.20 5.89
CA TYR A 31 -5.30 8.65 5.42
C TYR A 31 -4.92 7.34 6.11
N LEU A 32 -5.08 7.28 7.45
CA LEU A 32 -4.78 6.07 8.22
C LEU A 32 -5.70 4.91 7.81
N ARG A 33 -7.01 5.14 7.66
CA ARG A 33 -7.94 4.11 7.16
C ARG A 33 -7.59 3.63 5.77
N LEU A 34 -7.27 4.54 4.85
CA LEU A 34 -6.87 4.19 3.48
C LEU A 34 -5.57 3.38 3.47
N ARG A 35 -4.62 3.74 4.33
CA ARG A 35 -3.36 3.01 4.49
C ARG A 35 -3.57 1.59 5.03
N GLU A 36 -4.41 1.43 6.04
CA GLU A 36 -4.76 0.11 6.59
C GLU A 36 -5.46 -0.75 5.53
N ALA A 37 -6.47 -0.20 4.85
CA ALA A 37 -7.18 -0.90 3.78
C ALA A 37 -6.23 -1.34 2.64
N LYS A 38 -5.25 -0.50 2.29
CA LYS A 38 -4.21 -0.86 1.31
C LYS A 38 -3.37 -2.05 1.78
N LEU A 39 -2.92 -2.04 3.04
CA LEU A 39 -2.12 -3.14 3.60
C LEU A 39 -2.91 -4.46 3.64
N GLU A 40 -4.18 -4.41 4.03
CA GLU A 40 -5.06 -5.58 4.00
C GLU A 40 -5.25 -6.12 2.58
N ALA A 41 -5.46 -5.23 1.61
CA ALA A 41 -5.59 -5.62 0.21
C ALA A 41 -4.30 -6.26 -0.34
N GLU A 42 -3.13 -5.71 0.01
CA GLU A 42 -1.83 -6.27 -0.37
C GLU A 42 -1.59 -7.66 0.24
N GLN A 43 -1.95 -7.84 1.52
CA GLN A 43 -1.88 -9.14 2.20
C GLN A 43 -2.81 -10.16 1.56
N LEU A 44 -4.06 -9.76 1.26
CA LEU A 44 -5.01 -10.62 0.58
C LEU A 44 -4.51 -11.01 -0.81
N ALA A 45 -3.97 -10.05 -1.58
CA ALA A 45 -3.38 -10.32 -2.88
C ALA A 45 -2.15 -11.24 -2.79
N ALA A 46 -1.33 -11.12 -1.75
CA ALA A 46 -0.22 -12.05 -1.50
C ALA A 46 -0.72 -13.47 -1.17
N ALA A 47 -1.76 -13.59 -0.35
CA ALA A 47 -2.37 -14.87 0.01
C ALA A 47 -3.07 -15.56 -1.18
N LEU A 48 -3.73 -14.78 -2.06
CA LEU A 48 -4.31 -15.31 -3.28
C LEU A 48 -3.23 -15.81 -4.24
N ARG A 49 -2.15 -15.04 -4.43
CA ARG A 49 -1.00 -15.47 -5.26
C ARG A 49 -0.28 -16.69 -4.69
N SER A 50 -0.18 -16.84 -3.36
CA SER A 50 0.41 -18.03 -2.75
C SER A 50 -0.50 -19.26 -2.91
N ARG A 51 -1.82 -19.08 -2.82
CA ARG A 51 -2.80 -20.13 -3.08
C ARG A 51 -2.82 -20.56 -4.55
N GLU A 52 -2.74 -19.61 -5.48
CA GLU A 52 -2.63 -19.89 -6.92
C GLU A 52 -1.34 -20.64 -7.23
N ARG A 53 -0.20 -20.21 -6.69
CA ARG A 53 1.09 -20.93 -6.81
C ARG A 53 1.04 -22.34 -6.25
N ALA A 54 0.40 -22.54 -5.09
CA ALA A 54 0.18 -23.87 -4.53
C ALA A 54 -0.72 -24.74 -5.41
N ALA A 55 -1.71 -24.15 -6.08
CA ALA A 55 -2.61 -24.85 -7.00
C ALA A 55 -1.96 -25.17 -8.35
N THR A 56 -1.02 -24.34 -8.83
CA THR A 56 -0.26 -24.57 -10.07
C THR A 56 1.01 -25.40 -9.87
N GLY A 57 1.37 -25.73 -8.63
CA GLY A 57 2.55 -26.53 -8.30
C GLY A 57 3.89 -25.76 -8.34
N GLU A 58 3.85 -24.44 -8.57
CA GLU A 58 5.01 -23.56 -8.49
C GLU A 58 5.28 -23.16 -7.04
N VAL A 59 5.82 -24.11 -6.26
CA VAL A 59 6.34 -23.80 -4.93
C VAL A 59 7.71 -23.16 -5.11
N GLU A 60 7.82 -21.84 -4.91
CA GLU A 60 9.14 -21.26 -4.64
C GLU A 60 9.66 -21.95 -3.37
N PRO A 61 10.85 -22.57 -3.40
CA PRO A 61 11.40 -23.19 -2.21
C PRO A 61 11.63 -22.09 -1.18
N GLY A 62 10.79 -22.05 -0.15
CA GLY A 62 11.01 -21.18 1.00
C GLY A 62 12.38 -21.49 1.62
N MET A 63 13.03 -20.48 2.19
CA MET A 63 14.26 -20.71 2.92
C MET A 63 13.97 -21.61 4.12
N THR A 64 14.78 -22.67 4.29
CA THR A 64 14.74 -23.50 5.49
C THR A 64 15.14 -22.67 6.71
N THR A 65 14.74 -23.10 7.91
CA THR A 65 15.13 -22.46 9.17
C THR A 65 16.65 -22.30 9.30
N GLU A 66 17.44 -23.26 8.81
CA GLU A 66 18.91 -23.17 8.75
C GLU A 66 19.41 -22.09 7.78
N GLN A 67 18.78 -21.96 6.61
CA GLN A 67 19.12 -20.92 5.64
C GLN A 67 18.81 -19.52 6.17
N VAL A 68 17.69 -19.35 6.90
CA VAL A 68 17.35 -18.10 7.60
C VAL A 68 18.36 -17.80 8.70
N ARG A 69 18.74 -18.78 9.53
CA ARG A 69 19.76 -18.60 10.57
C ARG A 69 21.11 -18.19 9.98
N ARG A 70 21.53 -18.81 8.87
CA ARG A 70 22.77 -18.45 8.17
C ARG A 70 22.70 -17.03 7.58
N PHE A 71 21.59 -16.66 6.96
CA PHE A 71 21.39 -15.33 6.40
C PHE A 71 21.45 -14.23 7.47
N LEU A 72 20.86 -14.49 8.64
CA LEU A 72 20.82 -13.57 9.77
C LEU A 72 22.08 -13.61 10.66
N GLY A 73 23.09 -14.44 10.32
CA GLY A 73 24.32 -14.57 11.10
C GLY A 73 24.11 -15.18 12.50
N LEU A 74 23.05 -15.96 12.69
CA LEU A 74 22.66 -16.58 13.97
C LEU A 74 23.27 -17.98 14.18
N THR A 75 24.40 -18.28 13.53
CA THR A 75 25.09 -19.56 13.74
C THR A 75 25.68 -19.58 15.15
N GLU A 76 25.18 -20.49 15.98
CA GLU A 76 25.67 -20.74 17.34
C GLU A 76 27.19 -20.97 17.35
N THR A 77 27.91 -20.18 18.15
CA THR A 77 29.27 -20.46 18.64
C THR A 77 29.26 -21.50 19.74
#